data_AF-A0A7V9CQC9-F1
#
_entry.id   AF-A0A7V9CQC9-F1
#
_cell.length_a   1.000
_cell.length_b   1.000
_cell.length_c   1.000
_cell.angle_alpha   90.00
_cell.angle_beta   90.00
_cell.angle_gamma   90.00
#
_symmetry.space_group_name_H-M   'P 1'
#
loop_
_entity.id
_entity.type
_entity.pdbx_description
1 polymer ?
#
loop_
_entity_poly.entity_id
_entity_poly.type
_entity_poly.pdbx_seq_one_letter_code
_entity_poly.pdbx_strand_id
1 'polypeptide(L)'
;MPRPRWPYRRRIEEQPPVYAPPPEATVPMPVPPVPPPLEPPPAGPPPVGPPPLLGPPGEEPPPSRGLWPWLVLLGLLVLGGLAVGWALSRDDEPQGTTVVVTTRPATTTRPATVSVPSVAGLTEARAVAALTRAGLRSRVERRTSSKPSGTVLEQRPAAGTEAERGASVLLVVSRGIPAPETVEVPELVGLTSDAAVARLAEAGLKARAASAFSSKPRGTVIAQEPSAGANLKKGETVALTVSKGREQVSVPAVVGKAEADAREALRGAGLLASVFRVPSDRPEGTAVAQDPKGGERVAKGSRVRVNVSEGPPATQPPPPPPPPPPPATTTVATTTSRTTTTVRTTTSAPTTTRPTTTTRPTTTRPATTTQPTTTAPRPVPNVTVPDLVGLTLGAARRTLRQTGLVTAVAYVSSNEPEGTVVAQFPTPGATVKRGSRVRANVSLGPKPKPQRAVPDVTAQDEASATAQLETAGFAVEIADQETDDPSEDGVVLDQDPAAGARAPAGSTVTIFVGRVTG
;
A
#
# COMPACT_ATOMS: atom_id res chain seq x y z
N MET A 1 -67.30 -16.53 -57.08
CA MET A 1 -66.04 -16.18 -56.37
C MET A 1 -66.37 -15.30 -55.17
N PRO A 2 -65.85 -15.60 -53.97
CA PRO A 2 -65.59 -14.61 -52.93
C PRO A 2 -64.09 -14.53 -52.56
N ARG A 3 -63.64 -13.39 -52.02
CA ARG A 3 -62.23 -13.16 -51.64
C ARG A 3 -61.88 -13.82 -50.30
N PRO A 4 -60.65 -14.32 -50.10
CA PRO A 4 -60.22 -14.84 -48.79
C PRO A 4 -60.16 -13.71 -47.74
N ARG A 5 -60.50 -14.05 -46.49
CA ARG A 5 -60.43 -13.14 -45.33
C ARG A 5 -59.04 -13.17 -44.69
N TRP A 6 -58.50 -12.01 -44.34
CA TRP A 6 -57.30 -11.90 -43.51
C TRP A 6 -57.63 -12.17 -42.03
N PRO A 7 -56.76 -12.87 -41.27
CA PRO A 7 -56.95 -13.08 -39.83
C PRO A 7 -56.63 -11.82 -39.01
N TYR A 8 -57.22 -11.75 -37.81
CA TYR A 8 -57.05 -10.63 -36.87
C TYR A 8 -55.59 -10.41 -36.44
N ARG A 9 -55.15 -9.14 -36.41
CA ARG A 9 -54.09 -8.73 -35.47
C ARG A 9 -54.64 -8.86 -34.06
N ARG A 10 -53.94 -9.58 -33.16
CA ARG A 10 -54.14 -9.37 -31.73
C ARG A 10 -53.66 -7.96 -31.37
N ARG A 11 -54.50 -7.22 -30.64
CA ARG A 11 -54.03 -6.12 -29.80
C ARG A 11 -53.10 -6.73 -28.76
N ILE A 12 -51.91 -6.16 -28.59
CA ILE A 12 -51.09 -6.46 -27.43
C ILE A 12 -51.60 -5.51 -26.35
N GLU A 13 -52.28 -6.06 -25.36
CA GLU A 13 -52.71 -5.30 -24.19
C GLU A 13 -51.46 -4.91 -23.40
N GLU A 14 -51.19 -3.61 -23.27
CA GLU A 14 -50.05 -3.12 -22.48
C GLU A 14 -50.35 -3.39 -21.00
N GLN A 15 -49.60 -4.32 -20.39
CA GLN A 15 -49.69 -4.56 -18.96
C GLN A 15 -49.12 -3.34 -18.21
N PRO A 16 -49.90 -2.66 -17.35
CA PRO A 16 -49.36 -1.60 -16.50
C PRO A 16 -48.34 -2.20 -15.52
N PRO A 17 -47.27 -1.47 -15.17
CA PRO A 17 -46.23 -1.99 -14.29
C PRO A 17 -46.79 -2.34 -12.90
N VAL A 18 -46.48 -3.54 -12.42
CA VAL A 18 -46.88 -4.00 -11.08
C VAL A 18 -46.20 -3.13 -10.03
N TYR A 19 -46.99 -2.31 -9.34
CA TYR A 19 -46.53 -1.46 -8.26
C TYR A 19 -46.21 -2.30 -7.02
N ALA A 20 -44.94 -2.62 -6.81
CA ALA A 20 -44.49 -3.23 -5.57
C ALA A 20 -44.74 -2.25 -4.41
N PRO A 21 -45.44 -2.65 -3.33
CA PRO A 21 -45.63 -1.77 -2.18
C PRO A 21 -44.27 -1.44 -1.53
N PRO A 22 -44.09 -0.23 -0.98
CA PRO A 22 -42.89 0.09 -0.22
C PRO A 22 -42.79 -0.86 1.00
N PRO A 23 -41.57 -1.23 1.44
CA PRO A 23 -41.41 -1.97 2.68
C PRO A 23 -41.99 -1.15 3.84
N GLU A 24 -42.74 -1.80 4.72
CA GLU A 24 -43.34 -1.14 5.88
C GLU A 24 -42.26 -0.43 6.71
N ALA A 25 -42.55 0.81 7.10
CA ALA A 25 -41.68 1.56 7.99
C ALA A 25 -41.75 0.93 9.38
N THR A 26 -40.83 0.00 9.67
CA THR A 26 -40.63 -0.57 11.01
C THR A 26 -40.46 0.57 12.00
N VAL A 27 -41.53 0.87 12.75
CA VAL A 27 -41.52 1.87 13.81
C VAL A 27 -40.44 1.43 14.80
N PRO A 28 -39.38 2.23 15.03
CA PRO A 28 -38.36 1.85 15.99
C PRO A 28 -39.02 1.83 17.36
N MET A 29 -39.15 0.64 17.95
CA MET A 29 -39.60 0.51 19.33
C MET A 29 -38.68 1.39 20.20
N PRO A 30 -39.23 2.13 21.19
CA PRO A 30 -38.41 2.93 22.08
C PRO A 30 -37.46 1.99 22.83
N VAL A 31 -36.19 2.01 22.43
CA VAL A 31 -35.14 1.27 23.12
C VAL A 31 -35.14 1.78 24.57
N PRO A 32 -35.33 0.91 25.58
CA PRO A 32 -35.32 1.37 26.97
C PRO A 32 -33.98 2.07 27.24
N PRO A 33 -33.97 3.16 28.03
CA PRO A 33 -32.74 3.89 28.30
C PRO A 33 -31.71 2.91 28.86
N VAL A 34 -30.57 2.81 28.18
CA VAL A 34 -29.45 1.98 28.64
C VAL A 34 -29.14 2.43 30.06
N PRO A 35 -29.19 1.54 31.07
CA PRO A 35 -28.88 1.94 32.44
C PRO A 35 -27.47 2.55 32.45
N PRO A 36 -27.21 3.57 33.29
CA PRO A 36 -25.86 4.10 33.43
C PRO A 36 -24.92 2.92 33.74
N PRO A 37 -23.69 2.91 33.18
CA PRO A 37 -22.76 1.83 33.44
C PRO A 37 -22.63 1.66 34.94
N LEU A 38 -22.89 0.45 35.44
CA LEU A 38 -22.74 0.13 36.86
C LEU A 38 -21.36 0.63 37.30
N GLU A 39 -21.33 1.52 38.28
CA GLU A 39 -20.07 2.04 38.80
C GLU A 39 -19.19 0.84 39.17
N PRO A 40 -17.91 0.82 38.74
CA PRO A 40 -17.03 -0.28 39.12
C PRO A 40 -17.03 -0.33 40.65
N PRO A 41 -17.30 -1.51 41.27
CA PRO A 41 -17.41 -1.59 42.72
C PRO A 41 -16.15 -1.02 43.34
N PRO A 42 -16.27 -0.17 44.39
CA PRO A 42 -15.16 0.58 44.94
C PRO A 42 -14.02 -0.37 45.22
N ALA A 43 -12.86 -0.10 44.61
CA ALA A 43 -11.83 -1.10 44.38
C ALA A 43 -11.55 -1.91 45.65
N GLY A 44 -11.96 -3.18 45.63
CA GLY A 44 -11.79 -4.07 46.78
C GLY A 44 -10.32 -4.04 47.21
N PRO A 45 -10.04 -4.04 48.53
CA PRO A 45 -8.67 -3.95 49.01
C PRO A 45 -7.83 -5.01 48.29
N PRO A 46 -6.62 -4.65 47.82
CA PRO A 46 -5.83 -5.52 46.95
C PRO A 46 -5.67 -6.89 47.61
N PRO A 47 -5.70 -7.99 46.85
CA PRO A 47 -5.68 -9.33 47.41
C PRO A 47 -4.50 -9.45 48.36
N VAL A 48 -4.81 -9.49 49.66
CA VAL A 48 -3.80 -9.57 50.71
C VAL A 48 -3.07 -10.87 50.45
N GLY A 49 -1.80 -10.76 50.06
CA GLY A 49 -0.96 -11.93 49.83
C GLY A 49 -0.97 -12.81 51.09
N PRO A 50 -0.70 -14.13 50.97
CA PRO A 50 -0.46 -14.93 52.16
C PRO A 50 0.52 -14.17 53.05
N PRO A 51 0.20 -13.98 54.35
CA PRO A 51 0.95 -13.05 55.18
C PRO A 51 2.43 -13.43 55.12
N PRO A 52 3.35 -12.45 55.17
CA PRO A 52 4.75 -12.79 55.39
C PRO A 52 4.77 -13.66 56.64
N LEU A 53 5.22 -14.91 56.49
CA LEU A 53 5.47 -15.74 57.65
C LEU A 53 6.53 -14.99 58.45
N LEU A 54 6.07 -14.37 59.53
CA LEU A 54 6.93 -13.88 60.59
C LEU A 54 7.88 -15.03 60.89
N GLY A 55 9.15 -14.84 60.56
CA GLY A 55 10.17 -15.78 61.00
C GLY A 55 10.02 -15.90 62.51
N PRO A 56 10.07 -17.12 63.08
CA PRO A 56 10.20 -17.23 64.53
C PRO A 56 11.36 -16.34 64.99
N PRO A 57 11.27 -15.75 66.20
CA PRO A 57 12.27 -14.81 66.69
C PRO A 57 13.66 -15.43 66.62
N GLY A 58 14.70 -14.59 66.60
CA GLY A 58 16.09 -15.03 66.46
C GLY A 58 16.55 -15.90 67.64
N GLU A 59 16.28 -17.20 67.55
CA GLU A 59 16.93 -18.22 68.35
C GLU A 59 18.33 -18.50 67.79
N GLU A 60 19.25 -18.74 68.71
CA GLU A 60 20.69 -18.76 68.46
C GLU A 60 21.09 -19.93 67.54
N PRO A 61 22.22 -19.81 66.79
CA PRO A 61 22.72 -20.93 66.00
C PRO A 61 22.98 -22.14 66.93
N PRO A 62 22.27 -23.27 66.76
CA PRO A 62 22.43 -24.42 67.64
C PRO A 62 23.88 -24.92 67.55
N PRO A 63 24.49 -25.31 68.68
CA PRO A 63 25.94 -25.45 68.78
C PRO A 63 26.49 -26.48 67.81
N SER A 64 27.69 -26.18 67.30
CA SER A 64 28.41 -26.99 66.33
C SER A 64 28.67 -28.41 66.83
N ARG A 65 27.78 -29.34 66.47
CA ARG A 65 28.02 -30.79 66.51
C ARG A 65 29.06 -31.12 65.45
N GLY A 66 30.32 -30.79 65.76
CA GLY A 66 31.44 -30.90 64.84
C GLY A 66 31.61 -32.31 64.29
N LEU A 67 32.23 -32.42 63.11
CA LEU A 67 32.39 -33.66 62.32
C LEU A 67 33.19 -34.79 63.01
N TRP A 68 33.63 -34.57 64.26
CA TRP A 68 34.44 -35.49 65.05
C TRP A 68 33.91 -36.93 65.19
N PRO A 69 32.61 -37.23 65.45
CA PRO A 69 32.17 -38.61 65.57
C PRO A 69 32.23 -39.36 64.22
N TRP A 70 32.08 -38.65 63.10
CA TRP A 70 32.27 -39.23 61.77
C TRP A 70 33.76 -39.41 61.42
N LEU A 71 34.63 -38.50 61.87
CA LEU A 71 36.09 -38.67 61.73
C LEU A 71 36.63 -39.81 62.61
N VAL A 72 36.07 -40.01 63.82
CA VAL A 72 36.39 -41.16 64.68
C VAL A 72 35.91 -42.47 64.06
N LEU A 73 34.72 -42.50 63.46
CA LEU A 73 34.18 -43.69 62.79
C LEU A 73 34.97 -44.02 61.51
N LEU A 74 35.36 -43.02 60.72
CA LEU A 74 36.28 -43.17 59.58
C LEU A 74 37.67 -43.65 60.04
N GLY A 75 38.20 -43.08 61.12
CA GLY A 75 39.50 -43.45 61.70
C GLY A 75 39.53 -44.89 62.22
N LEU A 76 38.46 -45.35 62.89
CA LEU A 76 38.29 -46.75 63.31
C LEU A 76 38.24 -47.70 62.12
N LEU A 77 37.57 -47.32 61.02
CA LEU A 77 37.50 -48.14 59.81
C LEU A 77 38.87 -48.25 59.11
N VAL A 78 39.64 -47.16 59.06
CA VAL A 78 41.03 -47.15 58.55
C VAL A 78 41.96 -47.97 59.45
N LEU A 79 41.86 -47.83 60.78
CA LEU A 79 42.65 -48.63 61.73
C LEU A 79 42.31 -50.11 61.67
N GLY A 80 41.03 -50.48 61.52
CA GLY A 80 40.60 -51.86 61.31
C GLY A 80 41.17 -52.46 60.01
N GLY A 81 41.14 -51.69 58.92
CA GLY A 81 41.76 -52.10 57.65
C GLY A 81 43.27 -52.32 57.75
N LEU A 82 43.99 -51.42 58.46
CA LEU A 82 45.42 -51.56 58.70
C LEU A 82 45.75 -52.75 59.61
N ALA A 83 44.95 -53.02 60.64
CA ALA A 83 45.12 -54.18 61.51
C ALA A 83 44.97 -55.51 60.75
N VAL A 84 43.99 -55.62 59.85
CA VAL A 84 43.80 -56.80 59.00
C VAL A 84 44.94 -56.95 57.98
N GLY A 85 45.39 -55.85 57.37
CA GLY A 85 46.55 -55.87 56.44
C GLY A 85 47.86 -56.29 57.11
N TRP A 86 48.07 -55.89 58.38
CA TRP A 86 49.25 -56.24 59.17
C TRP A 86 49.20 -57.67 59.73
N ALA A 87 48.01 -58.15 60.11
CA ALA A 87 47.80 -59.54 60.56
C ALA A 87 48.02 -60.59 59.46
N LEU A 88 47.95 -60.20 58.18
CA LEU A 88 48.31 -61.02 57.02
C LEU A 88 49.78 -60.86 56.58
N SER A 89 50.60 -60.16 57.36
CA SER A 89 51.96 -59.74 56.99
C SER A 89 52.95 -59.89 58.16
N ARG A 90 52.87 -61.00 58.90
CA ARG A 90 53.91 -61.44 59.84
C ARG A 90 54.23 -62.91 59.64
N ASP A 91 55.52 -63.20 59.68
CA ASP A 91 56.19 -64.37 59.11
C ASP A 91 56.34 -65.53 60.11
N ASP A 92 56.65 -66.74 59.61
CA ASP A 92 57.80 -67.50 60.10
C ASP A 92 58.21 -68.65 59.13
N GLU A 93 59.46 -69.10 59.24
CA GLU A 93 60.06 -70.25 58.50
C GLU A 93 60.03 -71.54 59.41
N PRO A 94 60.82 -72.65 59.25
CA PRO A 94 61.76 -73.08 58.19
C PRO A 94 61.83 -74.59 57.84
N GLN A 95 62.70 -74.92 56.86
CA GLN A 95 63.37 -76.21 56.51
C GLN A 95 62.55 -77.53 56.29
N GLY A 96 62.76 -78.20 55.15
CA GLY A 96 62.11 -79.51 54.86
C GLY A 96 62.55 -80.23 53.55
N THR A 97 63.75 -80.79 53.55
CA THR A 97 64.34 -81.86 52.71
C THR A 97 63.56 -82.50 51.52
N THR A 98 64.15 -82.37 50.31
CA THR A 98 64.13 -83.30 49.13
C THR A 98 62.91 -84.17 48.76
N VAL A 99 62.40 -84.02 47.52
CA VAL A 99 62.18 -85.15 46.58
C VAL A 99 62.44 -84.69 45.13
N VAL A 100 62.92 -85.59 44.26
CA VAL A 100 62.98 -85.42 42.80
C VAL A 100 61.64 -85.82 42.17
N VAL A 101 61.11 -85.10 41.14
CA VAL A 101 60.34 -85.70 40.01
C VAL A 101 59.98 -84.69 38.89
N THR A 102 60.58 -84.92 37.72
CA THR A 102 59.97 -85.01 36.37
C THR A 102 58.92 -83.99 35.87
N THR A 103 59.42 -83.05 35.04
CA THR A 103 58.80 -82.45 33.83
C THR A 103 57.27 -82.44 33.63
N ARG A 104 56.68 -81.24 33.55
CA ARG A 104 55.73 -80.88 32.47
C ARG A 104 55.67 -79.35 32.27
N PRO A 105 55.79 -78.81 31.05
CA PRO A 105 55.55 -77.39 30.81
C PRO A 105 54.03 -77.11 30.81
N ALA A 106 53.59 -76.25 31.72
CA ALA A 106 52.25 -75.68 31.71
C ALA A 106 52.34 -74.21 31.26
N THR A 107 52.05 -73.94 29.99
CA THR A 107 52.09 -72.59 29.42
C THR A 107 50.89 -71.79 29.91
N THR A 108 51.00 -71.16 31.08
CA THR A 108 49.99 -70.23 31.61
C THR A 108 50.00 -68.93 30.80
N THR A 109 49.29 -68.93 29.68
CA THR A 109 49.06 -67.74 28.86
C THR A 109 48.21 -66.72 29.64
N ARG A 110 48.88 -65.79 30.32
CA ARG A 110 48.22 -64.62 30.92
C ARG A 110 47.47 -63.86 29.81
N PRO A 111 46.15 -63.59 29.94
CA PRO A 111 45.41 -62.87 28.91
C PRO A 111 46.02 -61.48 28.69
N ALA A 112 46.07 -61.06 27.43
CA ALA A 112 46.68 -59.78 27.04
C ALA A 112 45.73 -58.62 27.36
N THR A 113 45.82 -58.10 28.58
CA THR A 113 45.16 -56.85 28.99
C THR A 113 45.73 -55.64 28.24
N VAL A 114 44.90 -54.61 28.10
CA VAL A 114 45.26 -53.30 27.56
C VAL A 114 44.57 -52.23 28.40
N SER A 115 45.28 -51.15 28.71
CA SER A 115 44.71 -50.03 29.48
C SER A 115 43.72 -49.21 28.63
N VAL A 116 42.56 -48.88 29.21
CA VAL A 116 41.50 -48.10 28.57
C VAL A 116 41.96 -46.63 28.41
N PRO A 117 42.07 -46.10 27.17
CA PRO A 117 42.50 -44.71 26.95
C PRO A 117 41.47 -43.70 27.45
N SER A 118 41.94 -42.49 27.79
CA SER A 118 41.04 -41.36 28.08
C SER A 118 40.46 -40.80 26.79
N VAL A 119 39.14 -40.85 26.66
CA VAL A 119 38.36 -40.36 25.52
C VAL A 119 37.17 -39.47 25.92
N ALA A 120 36.95 -39.26 27.23
CA ALA A 120 36.00 -38.28 27.72
C ALA A 120 36.37 -36.86 27.22
N GLY A 121 35.37 -36.09 26.75
CA GLY A 121 35.57 -34.78 26.13
C GLY A 121 36.07 -34.80 24.68
N LEU A 122 36.43 -35.97 24.11
CA LEU A 122 36.70 -36.09 22.67
C LEU A 122 35.40 -36.18 21.87
N THR A 123 35.51 -36.02 20.54
CA THR A 123 34.43 -36.35 19.61
C THR A 123 34.28 -37.87 19.44
N GLU A 124 33.06 -38.35 19.16
CA GLU A 124 32.72 -39.78 18.96
C GLU A 124 33.72 -40.47 18.02
N ALA A 125 34.03 -39.85 16.87
CA ALA A 125 35.01 -40.38 15.91
C ALA A 125 36.45 -40.51 16.47
N ARG A 126 36.93 -39.53 17.25
CA ARG A 126 38.26 -39.59 17.88
C ARG A 126 38.30 -40.61 19.02
N ALA A 127 37.21 -40.71 19.79
CA ALA A 127 37.07 -41.68 20.86
C ALA A 127 37.06 -43.12 20.35
N VAL A 128 36.27 -43.41 19.31
CA VAL A 128 36.24 -44.71 18.65
C VAL A 128 37.62 -45.06 18.07
N ALA A 129 38.27 -44.13 17.35
CA ALA A 129 39.60 -44.36 16.78
C ALA A 129 40.69 -44.64 17.85
N ALA A 130 40.59 -44.02 19.04
CA ALA A 130 41.49 -44.30 20.16
C ALA A 130 41.24 -45.69 20.76
N LEU A 131 39.98 -46.08 20.97
CA LEU A 131 39.62 -47.42 21.47
C LEU A 131 40.01 -48.53 20.49
N THR A 132 39.73 -48.37 19.19
CA THR A 132 40.12 -49.35 18.16
C THR A 132 41.64 -49.52 18.11
N ARG A 133 42.43 -48.44 18.26
CA ARG A 133 43.90 -48.52 18.34
C ARG A 133 44.39 -49.26 19.58
N ALA A 134 43.67 -49.18 20.70
CA ALA A 134 43.90 -49.99 21.90
C ALA A 134 43.38 -51.44 21.78
N GLY A 135 42.78 -51.83 20.65
CA GLY A 135 42.18 -53.16 20.49
C GLY A 135 40.90 -53.36 21.31
N LEU A 136 40.22 -52.28 21.71
CA LEU A 136 38.98 -52.29 22.47
C LEU A 136 37.78 -52.02 21.56
N ARG A 137 36.63 -52.59 21.90
CA ARG A 137 35.35 -52.32 21.23
C ARG A 137 34.66 -51.13 21.88
N SER A 138 33.89 -50.37 21.11
CA SER A 138 33.10 -49.24 21.61
C SER A 138 31.60 -49.53 21.52
N ARG A 139 30.85 -49.20 22.57
CA ARG A 139 29.37 -49.20 22.58
C ARG A 139 28.89 -47.79 22.85
N VAL A 140 28.23 -47.16 21.88
CA VAL A 140 27.77 -45.77 22.02
C VAL A 140 26.35 -45.74 22.59
N GLU A 141 26.17 -45.01 23.68
CA GLU A 141 24.87 -44.63 24.23
C GLU A 141 24.73 -43.11 24.14
N ARG A 142 23.58 -42.59 23.70
CA ARG A 142 23.42 -41.16 23.44
C ARG A 142 22.48 -40.50 24.45
N ARG A 143 22.92 -39.44 25.14
CA ARG A 143 22.16 -38.70 26.16
C ARG A 143 22.04 -37.22 25.82
N THR A 144 20.89 -36.60 26.10
CA THR A 144 20.70 -35.14 25.98
C THR A 144 21.60 -34.41 26.97
N SER A 145 22.32 -33.38 26.53
CA SER A 145 23.22 -32.57 27.36
C SER A 145 23.49 -31.22 26.70
N SER A 146 23.94 -30.24 27.49
CA SER A 146 24.35 -28.91 27.01
C SER A 146 25.68 -28.92 26.24
N LYS A 147 26.49 -29.99 26.31
CA LYS A 147 27.70 -30.12 25.48
C LYS A 147 27.34 -30.34 24.00
N PRO A 148 28.16 -29.88 23.04
CA PRO A 148 27.93 -30.09 21.61
C PRO A 148 27.65 -31.56 21.23
N SER A 149 26.77 -31.76 20.25
CA SER A 149 26.42 -33.10 19.76
C SER A 149 27.66 -33.87 19.28
N GLY A 150 27.72 -35.17 19.55
CA GLY A 150 28.88 -36.00 19.22
C GLY A 150 30.07 -35.89 20.19
N THR A 151 29.96 -35.13 21.29
CA THR A 151 31.00 -35.06 22.34
C THR A 151 30.79 -36.14 23.41
N VAL A 152 31.84 -36.89 23.77
CA VAL A 152 31.79 -37.87 24.86
C VAL A 152 31.64 -37.17 26.21
N LEU A 153 30.57 -37.52 26.94
CA LEU A 153 30.27 -37.06 28.30
C LEU A 153 31.00 -37.91 29.35
N GLU A 154 30.85 -39.23 29.24
CA GLU A 154 31.40 -40.24 30.15
C GLU A 154 31.92 -41.46 29.37
N GLN A 155 32.85 -42.20 29.95
CA GLN A 155 33.29 -43.52 29.49
C GLN A 155 33.26 -44.53 30.64
N ARG A 156 32.91 -45.79 30.36
CA ARG A 156 32.94 -46.89 31.34
C ARG A 156 33.46 -48.18 30.67
N PRO A 157 34.55 -48.82 31.14
CA PRO A 157 35.38 -48.47 32.30
C PRO A 157 36.07 -47.09 32.22
N ALA A 158 36.60 -46.65 33.35
CA ALA A 158 37.31 -45.38 33.47
C ALA A 158 38.63 -45.38 32.68
N ALA A 159 39.20 -44.20 32.45
CA ALA A 159 40.53 -44.09 31.87
C ALA A 159 41.58 -44.74 32.78
N GLY A 160 42.55 -45.44 32.20
CA GLY A 160 43.61 -46.15 32.91
C GLY A 160 43.27 -47.57 33.36
N THR A 161 41.99 -47.94 33.47
CA THR A 161 41.57 -49.30 33.86
C THR A 161 42.12 -50.35 32.88
N GLU A 162 42.69 -51.44 33.37
CA GLU A 162 43.03 -52.59 32.51
C GLU A 162 41.77 -53.34 32.09
N ALA A 163 41.65 -53.63 30.79
CA ALA A 163 40.58 -54.43 30.22
C ALA A 163 41.16 -55.48 29.27
N GLU A 164 40.45 -56.60 29.07
CA GLU A 164 40.86 -57.60 28.09
C GLU A 164 40.83 -57.05 26.66
N ARG A 165 41.76 -57.49 25.80
CA ARG A 165 41.74 -57.14 24.37
C ARG A 165 40.44 -57.62 23.73
N GLY A 166 39.67 -56.69 23.17
CA GLY A 166 38.33 -56.92 22.62
C GLY A 166 37.18 -56.58 23.57
N ALA A 167 37.45 -56.22 24.83
CA ALA A 167 36.43 -55.75 25.78
C ALA A 167 35.69 -54.51 25.27
N SER A 168 34.45 -54.32 25.71
CA SER A 168 33.56 -53.25 25.24
C SER A 168 33.51 -52.07 26.22
N VAL A 169 33.93 -50.89 25.78
CA VAL A 169 33.83 -49.62 26.51
C VAL A 169 32.54 -48.91 26.13
N LEU A 170 31.70 -48.61 27.13
CA LEU A 170 30.51 -47.78 26.98
C LEU A 170 30.92 -46.30 26.88
N LEU A 171 30.49 -45.62 25.81
CA LEU A 171 30.67 -44.19 25.62
C LEU A 171 29.30 -43.51 25.71
N VAL A 172 29.12 -42.64 26.71
CA VAL A 172 27.92 -41.79 26.80
C VAL A 172 28.20 -40.52 26.00
N VAL A 173 27.55 -40.36 24.85
CA VAL A 173 27.77 -39.24 23.92
C VAL A 173 26.62 -38.24 23.99
N SER A 174 26.94 -36.94 23.92
CA SER A 174 25.94 -35.88 23.86
C SER A 174 25.14 -35.94 22.56
N ARG A 175 23.81 -35.85 22.65
CA ARG A 175 22.92 -35.51 21.53
C ARG A 175 22.89 -34.00 21.22
N GLY A 176 23.49 -33.19 22.09
CA GLY A 176 23.16 -31.77 22.24
C GLY A 176 21.79 -31.56 22.91
N ILE A 177 21.36 -30.31 22.94
CA ILE A 177 19.95 -29.92 23.12
C ILE A 177 19.35 -29.84 21.70
N PRO A 178 18.14 -30.37 21.45
CA PRO A 178 17.50 -30.21 20.14
C PRO A 178 17.32 -28.73 19.82
N ALA A 179 17.56 -28.34 18.56
CA ALA A 179 17.27 -27.00 18.10
C ALA A 179 15.76 -26.70 18.28
N PRO A 180 15.37 -25.47 18.67
CA PRO A 180 13.96 -25.12 18.80
C PRO A 180 13.27 -25.21 17.44
N GLU A 181 12.04 -25.71 17.40
CA GLU A 181 11.21 -25.68 16.20
C GLU A 181 10.95 -24.21 15.79
N THR A 182 11.61 -23.78 14.71
CA THR A 182 11.32 -22.51 14.04
C THR A 182 10.30 -22.71 12.93
N VAL A 183 9.45 -21.71 12.75
CA VAL A 183 8.46 -21.63 11.66
C VAL A 183 8.63 -20.26 10.99
N GLU A 184 8.51 -20.25 9.67
CA GLU A 184 8.54 -19.02 8.89
C GLU A 184 7.25 -18.22 9.08
N VAL A 185 7.38 -16.91 9.28
CA VAL A 185 6.25 -15.98 9.37
C VAL A 185 5.60 -15.86 8.00
N PRO A 186 4.30 -16.22 7.84
CA PRO A 186 3.61 -16.10 6.56
C PRO A 186 3.42 -14.63 6.14
N GLU A 187 3.10 -14.41 4.87
CA GLU A 187 2.62 -13.11 4.39
C GLU A 187 1.15 -12.90 4.76
N LEU A 188 0.87 -11.77 5.42
CA LEU A 188 -0.43 -11.43 6.01
C LEU A 188 -0.90 -10.04 5.58
N VAL A 189 -0.02 -9.20 5.02
CA VAL A 189 -0.35 -7.85 4.54
C VAL A 189 -1.36 -7.94 3.39
N GLY A 190 -2.43 -7.15 3.48
CA GLY A 190 -3.54 -7.18 2.51
C GLY A 190 -4.64 -8.20 2.83
N LEU A 191 -4.42 -9.17 3.72
CA LEU A 191 -5.49 -10.05 4.22
C LEU A 191 -6.44 -9.30 5.17
N THR A 192 -7.61 -9.88 5.44
CA THR A 192 -8.44 -9.48 6.58
C THR A 192 -7.78 -9.91 7.90
N SER A 193 -8.12 -9.24 9.00
CA SER A 193 -7.68 -9.61 10.35
C SER A 193 -7.87 -11.09 10.64
N ASP A 194 -9.02 -11.63 10.25
CA ASP A 194 -9.48 -12.94 10.70
C ASP A 194 -8.78 -14.04 9.89
N ALA A 195 -8.59 -13.82 8.58
CA ALA A 195 -7.76 -14.67 7.73
C ALA A 195 -6.28 -14.62 8.14
N ALA A 196 -5.78 -13.46 8.56
CA ALA A 196 -4.41 -13.32 9.05
C ALA A 196 -4.18 -14.04 10.38
N VAL A 197 -5.15 -13.98 11.30
CA VAL A 197 -5.12 -14.73 12.57
C VAL A 197 -5.20 -16.24 12.32
N ALA A 198 -6.07 -16.69 11.41
CA ALA A 198 -6.15 -18.10 11.02
C ALA A 198 -4.83 -18.59 10.41
N ARG A 199 -4.23 -17.82 9.49
CA ARG A 199 -2.96 -18.17 8.83
C ARG A 199 -1.76 -18.20 9.80
N LEU A 200 -1.77 -17.37 10.85
CA LEU A 200 -0.81 -17.47 11.94
C LEU A 200 -1.04 -18.72 12.82
N ALA A 201 -2.30 -19.05 13.12
CA ALA A 201 -2.64 -20.23 13.90
C ALA A 201 -2.25 -21.54 13.18
N GLU A 202 -2.42 -21.60 11.85
CA GLU A 202 -1.91 -22.70 10.99
C GLU A 202 -0.38 -22.86 11.10
N ALA A 203 0.36 -21.74 11.18
CA ALA A 203 1.80 -21.72 11.41
C ALA A 203 2.20 -21.98 12.88
N GLY A 204 1.24 -22.20 13.79
CA GLY A 204 1.51 -22.34 15.21
C GLY A 204 2.05 -21.06 15.88
N LEU A 205 1.82 -19.90 15.27
CA LEU A 205 2.20 -18.57 15.76
C LEU A 205 0.99 -17.86 16.37
N LYS A 206 1.25 -16.90 17.27
CA LYS A 206 0.21 -16.07 17.90
C LYS A 206 0.10 -14.72 17.18
N ALA A 207 -1.09 -14.12 17.21
CA ALA A 207 -1.35 -12.81 16.64
C ALA A 207 -1.56 -11.75 17.74
N ARG A 208 -1.00 -10.56 17.56
CA ARG A 208 -1.31 -9.37 18.37
C ARG A 208 -1.72 -8.22 17.46
N ALA A 209 -3.02 -7.99 17.31
CA ALA A 209 -3.55 -6.91 16.50
C ALA A 209 -3.51 -5.55 17.24
N ALA A 210 -2.83 -4.57 16.63
CA ALA A 210 -3.01 -3.15 16.87
C ALA A 210 -3.81 -2.53 15.71
N SER A 211 -4.41 -1.34 15.90
CA SER A 211 -5.33 -0.76 14.89
C SER A 211 -5.07 0.71 14.61
N ALA A 212 -4.71 1.03 13.36
CA ALA A 212 -4.30 2.36 12.88
C ALA A 212 -5.18 2.87 11.72
N PHE A 213 -5.23 4.18 11.47
CA PHE A 213 -5.94 4.73 10.32
C PHE A 213 -5.13 4.54 9.03
N SER A 214 -5.79 4.29 7.90
CA SER A 214 -5.14 4.04 6.61
C SER A 214 -6.06 4.35 5.42
N SER A 215 -5.49 4.45 4.22
CA SER A 215 -6.26 4.49 2.96
C SER A 215 -6.88 3.14 2.59
N LYS A 216 -6.39 2.03 3.17
CA LYS A 216 -6.88 0.65 2.98
C LYS A 216 -8.24 0.43 3.67
N PRO A 217 -9.08 -0.53 3.19
CA PRO A 217 -10.36 -0.86 3.83
C PRO A 217 -10.24 -1.20 5.32
N ARG A 218 -11.31 -0.96 6.09
CA ARG A 218 -11.35 -1.34 7.52
C ARG A 218 -11.27 -2.86 7.66
N GLY A 219 -10.46 -3.35 8.59
CA GLY A 219 -10.23 -4.78 8.83
C GLY A 219 -9.10 -5.40 8.01
N THR A 220 -8.52 -4.69 7.04
CA THR A 220 -7.35 -5.16 6.27
C THR A 220 -6.06 -4.96 7.07
N VAL A 221 -5.17 -5.96 7.11
CA VAL A 221 -3.81 -5.83 7.66
C VAL A 221 -2.96 -4.96 6.74
N ILE A 222 -2.34 -3.92 7.29
CA ILE A 222 -1.53 -2.94 6.54
C ILE A 222 -0.01 -3.10 6.76
N ALA A 223 0.38 -3.74 7.87
CA ALA A 223 1.75 -4.08 8.20
C ALA A 223 1.77 -5.26 9.18
N GLN A 224 2.86 -6.02 9.17
CA GLN A 224 3.17 -7.10 10.12
C GLN A 224 4.60 -6.92 10.62
N GLU A 225 4.86 -7.34 11.86
CA GLU A 225 6.19 -7.38 12.46
C GLU A 225 6.32 -8.67 13.31
N PRO A 226 7.26 -9.59 13.00
CA PRO A 226 8.23 -9.54 11.91
C PRO A 226 7.65 -9.61 10.49
N SER A 227 8.49 -9.27 9.52
CA SER A 227 8.22 -9.41 8.08
C SER A 227 8.01 -10.87 7.65
N ALA A 228 7.39 -11.06 6.48
CA ALA A 228 7.20 -12.39 5.91
C ALA A 228 8.56 -13.08 5.61
N GLY A 229 8.63 -14.39 5.83
CA GLY A 229 9.86 -15.19 5.71
C GLY A 229 10.81 -15.10 6.92
N ALA A 230 10.54 -14.24 7.91
CA ALA A 230 11.28 -14.25 9.16
C ALA A 230 11.08 -15.57 9.92
N ASN A 231 12.14 -16.13 10.51
CA ASN A 231 12.05 -17.37 11.29
C ASN A 231 11.78 -17.06 12.77
N LEU A 232 10.63 -17.48 13.29
CA LEU A 232 10.24 -17.37 14.70
C LEU A 232 10.14 -18.75 15.36
N LYS A 233 10.29 -18.82 16.68
CA LYS A 233 9.98 -20.06 17.41
C LYS A 233 8.47 -20.29 17.46
N LYS A 234 8.06 -21.55 17.35
CA LYS A 234 6.67 -21.98 17.51
C LYS A 234 6.05 -21.41 18.80
N GLY A 235 4.89 -20.75 18.67
CA GLY A 235 4.19 -20.10 19.78
C GLY A 235 4.65 -18.67 20.16
N GLU A 236 5.63 -18.08 19.45
CA GLU A 236 5.92 -16.64 19.52
C GLU A 236 4.82 -15.80 18.82
N THR A 237 4.87 -14.47 18.98
CA THR A 237 3.76 -13.57 18.63
C THR A 237 4.15 -12.58 17.54
N VAL A 238 3.41 -12.59 16.42
CA VAL A 238 3.51 -11.60 15.35
C VAL A 238 2.58 -10.43 15.65
N ALA A 239 3.11 -9.21 15.61
CA ALA A 239 2.34 -7.99 15.73
C ALA A 239 1.72 -7.63 14.37
N LEU A 240 0.41 -7.40 14.33
CA LEU A 240 -0.33 -7.02 13.13
C LEU A 240 -0.85 -5.60 13.28
N THR A 241 -0.67 -4.74 12.28
CA THR A 241 -1.35 -3.45 12.21
C THR A 241 -2.54 -3.57 11.29
N VAL A 242 -3.75 -3.40 11.83
CA VAL A 242 -5.03 -3.50 11.11
C VAL A 242 -5.57 -2.10 10.81
N SER A 243 -6.08 -1.91 9.59
CA SER A 243 -6.72 -0.66 9.18
C SER A 243 -8.05 -0.43 9.91
N LYS A 244 -8.22 0.77 10.48
CA LYS A 244 -9.50 1.33 10.92
C LYS A 244 -10.33 1.90 9.76
N GLY A 245 -9.78 1.92 8.54
CA GLY A 245 -10.23 2.76 7.43
C GLY A 245 -9.61 4.15 7.48
N ARG A 246 -10.08 5.05 6.61
CA ARG A 246 -9.65 6.45 6.60
C ARG A 246 -10.10 7.16 7.87
N GLU A 247 -9.24 8.02 8.42
CA GLU A 247 -9.61 8.90 9.52
C GLU A 247 -10.78 9.81 9.10
N GLN A 248 -11.89 9.75 9.82
CA GLN A 248 -13.08 10.57 9.57
C GLN A 248 -13.14 11.75 10.54
N VAL A 249 -13.50 12.91 10.02
CA VAL A 249 -13.72 14.15 10.77
C VAL A 249 -15.13 14.67 10.49
N SER A 250 -15.76 15.27 11.48
CA SER A 250 -17.06 15.95 11.29
C SER A 250 -16.84 17.31 10.64
N VAL A 251 -17.55 17.59 9.56
CA VAL A 251 -17.53 18.89 8.87
C VAL A 251 -18.17 19.95 9.78
N PRO A 252 -17.47 21.04 10.15
CA PRO A 252 -18.07 22.12 10.92
C PRO A 252 -19.19 22.82 10.15
N ALA A 253 -20.19 23.32 10.88
CA ALA A 253 -21.15 24.27 10.33
C ALA A 253 -20.48 25.65 10.21
N VAL A 254 -20.31 26.12 8.97
CA VAL A 254 -19.70 27.41 8.64
C VAL A 254 -20.63 28.35 7.88
N VAL A 255 -21.80 27.89 7.43
CA VAL A 255 -22.87 28.75 6.87
C VAL A 255 -23.23 29.85 7.87
N GLY A 256 -23.29 31.09 7.40
CA GLY A 256 -23.57 32.28 8.22
C GLY A 256 -22.34 32.88 8.92
N LYS A 257 -21.16 32.25 8.86
CA LYS A 257 -19.90 32.84 9.36
C LYS A 257 -19.20 33.68 8.29
N ALA A 258 -18.22 34.50 8.70
CA ALA A 258 -17.33 35.17 7.78
C ALA A 258 -16.38 34.17 7.09
N GLU A 259 -15.88 34.52 5.90
CA GLU A 259 -14.97 33.67 5.12
C GLU A 259 -13.72 33.25 5.91
N ALA A 260 -13.17 34.15 6.74
CA ALA A 260 -12.02 33.86 7.60
C ALA A 260 -12.33 32.75 8.63
N ASP A 261 -13.36 32.94 9.46
CA ASP A 261 -13.79 31.95 10.46
C ASP A 261 -14.19 30.62 9.83
N ALA A 262 -14.80 30.66 8.64
CA ALA A 262 -15.18 29.48 7.88
C ALA A 262 -13.95 28.68 7.43
N ARG A 263 -12.94 29.36 6.87
CA ARG A 263 -11.66 28.75 6.48
C ARG A 263 -10.89 28.22 7.70
N GLU A 264 -10.89 28.96 8.81
CA GLU A 264 -10.25 28.53 10.07
C GLU A 264 -10.94 27.30 10.67
N ALA A 265 -12.26 27.31 10.82
CA ALA A 265 -12.99 26.17 11.38
C ALA A 265 -12.77 24.89 10.55
N LEU A 266 -12.79 25.00 9.21
CA LEU A 266 -12.48 23.90 8.31
C LEU A 266 -11.02 23.42 8.47
N ARG A 267 -10.05 24.34 8.50
CA ARG A 267 -8.63 24.02 8.75
C ARG A 267 -8.41 23.32 10.09
N GLY A 268 -9.06 23.79 11.16
CA GLY A 268 -9.00 23.19 12.49
C GLY A 268 -9.61 21.78 12.56
N ALA A 269 -10.63 21.50 11.75
CA ALA A 269 -11.17 20.15 11.55
C ALA A 269 -10.32 19.27 10.61
N GLY A 270 -9.19 19.76 10.08
CA GLY A 270 -8.35 19.04 9.12
C GLY A 270 -8.96 18.92 7.73
N LEU A 271 -9.76 19.91 7.31
CA LEU A 271 -10.45 19.97 6.02
C LEU A 271 -9.96 21.13 5.14
N LEU A 272 -10.12 20.98 3.83
CA LEU A 272 -9.62 21.94 2.84
C LEU A 272 -10.76 22.83 2.30
N ALA A 273 -10.81 24.09 2.73
CA ALA A 273 -11.82 25.05 2.28
C ALA A 273 -11.61 25.44 0.80
N SER A 274 -12.59 25.14 -0.04
CA SER A 274 -12.66 25.53 -1.46
C SER A 274 -13.74 26.59 -1.63
N VAL A 275 -13.34 27.86 -1.59
CA VAL A 275 -14.26 29.01 -1.63
C VAL A 275 -14.64 29.36 -3.07
N PHE A 276 -15.94 29.52 -3.31
CA PHE A 276 -16.52 30.08 -4.53
C PHE A 276 -17.31 31.33 -4.14
N ARG A 277 -17.16 32.40 -4.92
CA ARG A 277 -17.94 33.63 -4.71
C ARG A 277 -19.23 33.58 -5.52
N VAL A 278 -20.33 34.10 -4.97
CA VAL A 278 -21.66 34.17 -5.60
C VAL A 278 -22.41 35.44 -5.18
N PRO A 279 -23.19 36.08 -6.07
CA PRO A 279 -24.13 37.14 -5.67
C PRO A 279 -25.19 36.61 -4.70
N SER A 280 -25.49 37.36 -3.64
CA SER A 280 -26.49 36.97 -2.63
C SER A 280 -26.87 38.16 -1.75
N ASP A 281 -28.12 38.21 -1.29
CA ASP A 281 -28.64 39.28 -0.43
C ASP A 281 -28.02 39.30 1.00
N ARG A 282 -27.05 38.42 1.27
CA ARG A 282 -26.24 38.43 2.50
C ARG A 282 -25.05 39.39 2.39
N PRO A 283 -24.55 39.96 3.51
CA PRO A 283 -23.35 40.79 3.51
C PRO A 283 -22.16 40.10 2.84
N GLU A 284 -21.35 40.88 2.11
CA GLU A 284 -20.14 40.38 1.43
C GLU A 284 -19.23 39.61 2.40
N GLY A 285 -18.58 38.55 1.93
CA GLY A 285 -17.70 37.72 2.76
C GLY A 285 -18.43 36.75 3.69
N THR A 286 -19.77 36.76 3.75
CA THR A 286 -20.56 35.78 4.52
C THR A 286 -20.69 34.46 3.77
N ALA A 287 -20.49 33.33 4.43
CA ALA A 287 -20.77 32.01 3.87
C ALA A 287 -22.29 31.81 3.66
N VAL A 288 -22.70 31.69 2.39
CA VAL A 288 -24.09 31.49 1.95
C VAL A 288 -24.50 30.02 2.09
N ALA A 289 -23.64 29.11 1.64
CA ALA A 289 -23.86 27.66 1.65
C ALA A 289 -22.54 26.89 1.77
N GLN A 290 -22.61 25.62 2.18
CA GLN A 290 -21.47 24.69 2.19
C GLN A 290 -21.89 23.31 1.66
N ASP A 291 -20.93 22.57 1.13
CA ASP A 291 -21.06 21.18 0.72
C ASP A 291 -19.71 20.46 0.95
N PRO A 292 -19.62 19.39 1.76
CA PRO A 292 -20.69 18.70 2.48
C PRO A 292 -21.29 19.49 3.65
N LYS A 293 -22.39 18.99 4.22
CA LYS A 293 -23.17 19.72 5.24
C LYS A 293 -22.51 19.71 6.61
N GLY A 294 -22.83 20.71 7.44
CA GLY A 294 -22.39 20.75 8.83
C GLY A 294 -22.88 19.53 9.62
N GLY A 295 -21.98 18.88 10.37
CA GLY A 295 -22.23 17.64 11.11
C GLY A 295 -21.97 16.35 10.32
N GLU A 296 -21.81 16.42 9.00
CA GLU A 296 -21.51 15.26 8.15
C GLU A 296 -20.10 14.72 8.40
N ARG A 297 -19.87 13.40 8.32
CA ARG A 297 -18.55 12.80 8.52
C ARG A 297 -17.89 12.43 7.21
N VAL A 298 -16.73 13.03 6.95
CA VAL A 298 -15.91 12.80 5.74
C VAL A 298 -14.47 12.48 6.09
N ALA A 299 -13.70 11.98 5.12
CA ALA A 299 -12.28 11.75 5.33
C ALA A 299 -11.53 13.04 5.66
N LYS A 300 -10.56 12.96 6.57
CA LYS A 300 -9.59 14.03 6.83
C LYS A 300 -8.85 14.41 5.55
N GLY A 301 -8.65 15.70 5.32
CA GLY A 301 -8.12 16.26 4.07
C GLY A 301 -9.14 16.38 2.92
N SER A 302 -10.41 16.00 3.13
CA SER A 302 -11.47 16.27 2.14
C SER A 302 -11.61 17.77 1.88
N ARG A 303 -11.95 18.10 0.62
CA ARG A 303 -12.33 19.46 0.23
C ARG A 303 -13.79 19.72 0.61
N VAL A 304 -14.03 20.87 1.22
CA VAL A 304 -15.38 21.39 1.50
C VAL A 304 -15.58 22.62 0.64
N ARG A 305 -16.58 22.58 -0.24
CA ARG A 305 -17.03 23.73 -1.00
C ARG A 305 -17.73 24.70 -0.05
N VAL A 306 -17.36 25.98 -0.11
CA VAL A 306 -18.05 27.06 0.60
C VAL A 306 -18.42 28.13 -0.42
N ASN A 307 -19.71 28.40 -0.58
CA ASN A 307 -20.18 29.55 -1.36
C ASN A 307 -20.21 30.78 -0.45
N VAL A 308 -19.55 31.87 -0.84
CA VAL A 308 -19.42 33.12 -0.09
C VAL A 308 -20.09 34.26 -0.86
N SER A 309 -20.77 35.16 -0.15
CA SER A 309 -21.49 36.28 -0.75
C SER A 309 -20.55 37.33 -1.36
N GLU A 310 -20.90 37.79 -2.56
CA GLU A 310 -20.36 39.00 -3.21
C GLU A 310 -21.21 40.25 -2.88
N GLY A 311 -22.22 40.09 -2.02
CA GLY A 311 -23.26 41.10 -1.79
C GLY A 311 -24.41 41.00 -2.79
N PRO A 312 -25.40 41.91 -2.68
CA PRO A 312 -26.58 41.91 -3.54
C PRO A 312 -26.20 42.09 -5.02
N PRO A 313 -26.88 41.41 -5.96
CA PRO A 313 -26.63 41.60 -7.38
C PRO A 313 -26.88 43.06 -7.77
N ALA A 314 -25.88 43.70 -8.38
CA ALA A 314 -25.98 45.08 -8.81
C ALA A 314 -27.19 45.27 -9.75
N THR A 315 -28.14 46.11 -9.34
CA THR A 315 -29.33 46.43 -10.13
C THR A 315 -28.91 47.10 -11.43
N GLN A 316 -28.97 46.38 -12.55
CA GLN A 316 -28.77 46.97 -13.86
C GLN A 316 -29.83 48.07 -14.07
N PRO A 317 -29.46 49.25 -14.61
CA PRO A 317 -30.43 50.27 -14.95
C PRO A 317 -31.45 49.70 -15.95
N PRO A 318 -32.72 50.14 -15.91
CA PRO A 318 -33.75 49.61 -16.80
C PRO A 318 -33.36 49.84 -18.27
N PRO A 319 -33.68 48.89 -19.17
CA PRO A 319 -33.36 49.04 -20.58
C PRO A 319 -34.02 50.30 -21.16
N PRO A 320 -33.37 50.99 -22.12
CA PRO A 320 -33.94 52.19 -22.73
C PRO A 320 -35.27 51.86 -23.43
N PRO A 321 -36.22 52.82 -23.45
CA PRO A 321 -37.51 52.61 -24.11
C PRO A 321 -37.34 52.33 -25.61
N PRO A 322 -38.21 51.50 -26.21
CA PRO A 322 -38.15 51.20 -27.64
C PRO A 322 -38.35 52.47 -28.48
N PRO A 323 -37.74 52.55 -29.68
CA PRO A 323 -37.93 53.69 -30.57
C PRO A 323 -39.41 53.78 -31.03
N PRO A 324 -39.92 55.00 -31.31
CA PRO A 324 -41.29 55.18 -31.75
C PRO A 324 -41.55 54.51 -33.12
N PRO A 325 -42.75 53.97 -33.36
CA PRO A 325 -43.09 53.33 -34.63
C PRO A 325 -43.11 54.35 -35.79
N PRO A 326 -42.79 53.92 -37.03
CA PRO A 326 -42.92 54.77 -38.21
C PRO A 326 -44.40 55.11 -38.50
N PRO A 327 -44.68 56.25 -39.17
CA PRO A 327 -46.05 56.65 -39.50
C PRO A 327 -46.70 55.65 -40.45
N ALA A 328 -47.97 55.32 -40.21
CA ALA A 328 -48.72 54.33 -40.97
C ALA A 328 -49.16 54.85 -42.35
N THR A 329 -48.70 54.21 -43.42
CA THR A 329 -49.17 54.47 -44.80
C THR A 329 -50.43 53.66 -45.09
N THR A 330 -51.59 54.30 -45.10
CA THR A 330 -52.86 53.66 -45.44
C THR A 330 -53.08 53.62 -46.95
N THR A 331 -53.09 52.42 -47.54
CA THR A 331 -53.63 52.17 -48.89
C THR A 331 -54.55 50.97 -48.85
N VAL A 332 -55.77 51.13 -49.38
CA VAL A 332 -56.84 50.12 -49.35
C VAL A 332 -56.71 49.16 -50.54
N ALA A 333 -57.11 47.90 -50.35
CA ALA A 333 -57.11 46.90 -51.42
C ALA A 333 -58.29 47.08 -52.39
N THR A 334 -58.03 46.87 -53.69
CA THR A 334 -59.06 46.77 -54.74
C THR A 334 -58.73 45.60 -55.67
N THR A 335 -59.76 44.89 -56.14
CA THR A 335 -59.64 43.55 -56.76
C THR A 335 -59.81 43.58 -58.29
N THR A 336 -59.22 42.60 -58.97
CA THR A 336 -59.78 41.85 -60.14
C THR A 336 -59.05 41.93 -61.51
N SER A 337 -58.46 40.78 -61.89
CA SER A 337 -58.39 40.18 -63.25
C SER A 337 -57.38 40.62 -64.36
N ARG A 338 -56.87 39.57 -65.05
CA ARG A 338 -56.42 39.52 -66.47
C ARG A 338 -55.11 40.27 -66.83
N THR A 339 -54.28 39.84 -67.82
CA THR A 339 -54.31 38.68 -68.76
C THR A 339 -52.87 38.15 -68.99
N THR A 340 -52.75 36.95 -69.59
CA THR A 340 -51.55 36.30 -70.17
C THR A 340 -50.60 37.22 -70.96
N THR A 341 -49.28 36.94 -70.95
CA THR A 341 -48.40 36.73 -72.14
C THR A 341 -46.89 36.69 -71.78
N THR A 342 -46.31 35.48 -71.87
CA THR A 342 -45.05 35.06 -72.56
C THR A 342 -43.72 35.86 -72.46
N VAL A 343 -42.61 35.11 -72.65
CA VAL A 343 -41.21 35.54 -72.95
C VAL A 343 -40.33 35.84 -71.71
N ARG A 344 -39.01 35.56 -71.64
CA ARG A 344 -38.08 34.47 -72.05
C ARG A 344 -36.65 34.99 -71.77
N THR A 345 -35.76 34.21 -71.14
CA THR A 345 -34.28 34.48 -71.08
C THR A 345 -33.85 35.83 -70.42
N THR A 346 -32.61 36.10 -69.98
CA THR A 346 -31.34 35.33 -69.87
C THR A 346 -30.49 35.87 -68.71
N THR A 347 -29.54 35.07 -68.23
CA THR A 347 -28.16 35.42 -67.79
C THR A 347 -27.80 36.88 -67.45
N SER A 348 -27.27 37.12 -66.23
CA SER A 348 -25.90 37.66 -65.97
C SER A 348 -25.67 38.10 -64.50
N ALA A 349 -24.43 37.96 -64.02
CA ALA A 349 -23.88 38.77 -62.91
C ALA A 349 -23.17 40.02 -63.50
N PRO A 350 -22.66 41.01 -62.72
CA PRO A 350 -21.41 40.82 -61.98
C PRO A 350 -21.25 41.67 -60.69
N THR A 351 -20.02 41.71 -60.18
CA THR A 351 -19.57 42.29 -58.89
C THR A 351 -19.03 43.74 -59.01
N THR A 352 -18.83 44.40 -57.86
CA THR A 352 -17.68 45.30 -57.49
C THR A 352 -17.88 46.83 -57.48
N THR A 353 -17.29 47.49 -56.46
CA THR A 353 -16.43 48.73 -56.45
C THR A 353 -16.66 49.82 -55.37
N ARG A 354 -15.51 50.39 -54.97
CA ARG A 354 -15.18 51.50 -54.02
C ARG A 354 -15.43 52.90 -54.64
N PRO A 355 -15.45 54.03 -53.89
CA PRO A 355 -14.24 54.81 -53.47
C PRO A 355 -14.26 55.25 -51.97
N THR A 356 -13.16 55.52 -51.22
CA THR A 356 -12.18 56.67 -51.14
C THR A 356 -12.79 58.03 -50.69
N THR A 357 -12.09 59.04 -50.08
CA THR A 357 -10.69 59.51 -50.28
C THR A 357 -10.14 60.49 -49.19
N THR A 358 -8.90 60.27 -48.70
CA THR A 358 -7.73 61.19 -48.43
C THR A 358 -7.81 62.57 -47.70
N THR A 359 -6.82 62.84 -46.80
CA THR A 359 -5.95 64.07 -46.73
C THR A 359 -4.75 63.94 -45.74
N ARG A 360 -3.69 64.79 -45.82
CA ARG A 360 -2.38 64.65 -45.09
C ARG A 360 -1.56 65.98 -44.96
N PRO A 361 -1.04 66.37 -43.77
CA PRO A 361 0.43 66.56 -43.52
C PRO A 361 1.08 65.45 -42.63
N THR A 362 2.39 65.32 -42.26
CA THR A 362 3.66 66.13 -42.22
C THR A 362 3.77 67.15 -41.06
N THR A 363 4.88 67.46 -40.35
CA THR A 363 6.36 67.36 -40.61
C THR A 363 7.22 67.25 -39.31
N THR A 364 8.52 66.86 -39.45
CA THR A 364 9.72 67.14 -38.59
C THR A 364 10.23 66.07 -37.56
N ARG A 365 11.56 66.09 -37.32
CA ARG A 365 12.49 65.15 -36.63
C ARG A 365 13.88 65.86 -36.54
N PRO A 366 14.91 65.51 -35.71
CA PRO A 366 15.05 64.58 -34.56
C PRO A 366 15.60 65.25 -33.26
N ALA A 367 15.73 64.47 -32.17
CA ALA A 367 16.81 64.60 -31.17
C ALA A 367 17.11 63.22 -30.54
N THR A 368 18.30 63.01 -29.98
CA THR A 368 18.76 61.70 -29.43
C THR A 368 19.07 61.79 -27.93
N THR A 369 18.46 60.92 -27.12
CA THR A 369 18.81 60.63 -25.72
C THR A 369 18.49 59.15 -25.40
N THR A 370 19.12 58.56 -24.38
CA THR A 370 19.23 57.10 -24.15
C THR A 370 18.27 56.50 -23.11
N GLN A 371 17.99 55.20 -23.27
CA GLN A 371 17.31 54.25 -22.33
C GLN A 371 15.80 54.46 -22.06
N PRO A 372 15.07 53.40 -21.63
CA PRO A 372 15.19 51.97 -21.98
C PRO A 372 13.87 51.38 -22.53
N THR A 373 13.91 50.12 -22.98
CA THR A 373 12.81 49.44 -23.69
C THR A 373 11.69 48.93 -22.78
N THR A 374 10.43 49.17 -23.17
CA THR A 374 9.27 48.38 -22.71
C THR A 374 8.29 48.18 -23.89
N THR A 375 8.38 47.03 -24.56
CA THR A 375 7.48 46.67 -25.68
C THR A 375 6.21 46.03 -25.14
N ALA A 376 5.04 46.60 -25.43
CA ALA A 376 3.76 46.01 -25.05
C ALA A 376 3.52 44.68 -25.80
N PRO A 377 3.08 43.60 -25.11
CA PRO A 377 2.90 42.29 -25.73
C PRO A 377 1.75 42.28 -26.73
N ARG A 378 1.96 41.59 -27.86
CA ARG A 378 0.99 41.47 -28.96
C ARG A 378 -0.19 40.57 -28.53
N PRO A 379 -1.46 40.96 -28.77
CA PRO A 379 -2.61 40.15 -28.37
C PRO A 379 -2.65 38.83 -29.16
N VAL A 380 -2.66 37.70 -28.44
CA VAL A 380 -2.78 36.36 -29.03
C VAL A 380 -4.23 36.06 -29.45
N PRO A 381 -4.47 35.36 -30.57
CA PRO A 381 -5.81 35.02 -31.00
C PRO A 381 -6.45 33.97 -30.09
N ASN A 382 -7.72 34.21 -29.74
CA ASN A 382 -8.57 33.25 -29.03
C ASN A 382 -9.18 32.24 -30.02
N VAL A 383 -9.40 31.01 -29.54
CA VAL A 383 -9.89 29.86 -30.30
C VAL A 383 -11.03 29.20 -29.52
N THR A 384 -12.08 28.78 -30.23
CA THR A 384 -13.20 28.04 -29.63
C THR A 384 -12.87 26.56 -29.50
N VAL A 385 -13.10 25.97 -28.32
CA VAL A 385 -12.94 24.54 -28.07
C VAL A 385 -14.02 23.76 -28.84
N PRO A 386 -13.65 22.85 -29.76
CA PRO A 386 -14.61 22.01 -30.48
C PRO A 386 -15.27 20.97 -29.56
N ASP A 387 -16.38 20.37 -30.01
CA ASP A 387 -16.92 19.18 -29.35
C ASP A 387 -16.14 17.94 -29.77
N LEU A 388 -15.81 17.11 -28.79
CA LEU A 388 -15.05 15.87 -28.90
C LEU A 388 -15.81 14.70 -28.27
N VAL A 389 -16.92 14.95 -27.56
CA VAL A 389 -17.68 13.90 -26.87
C VAL A 389 -18.27 12.93 -27.90
N GLY A 390 -18.10 11.62 -27.66
CA GLY A 390 -18.46 10.57 -28.62
C GLY A 390 -17.47 10.37 -29.78
N LEU A 391 -16.43 11.21 -29.94
CA LEU A 391 -15.35 10.96 -30.88
C LEU A 391 -14.37 9.91 -30.34
N THR A 392 -13.71 9.17 -31.24
CA THR A 392 -12.53 8.38 -30.87
C THR A 392 -11.33 9.29 -30.60
N LEU A 393 -10.40 8.87 -29.73
CA LEU A 393 -9.20 9.64 -29.38
C LEU A 393 -8.40 10.10 -30.62
N GLY A 394 -8.25 9.23 -31.63
CA GLY A 394 -7.57 9.57 -32.88
C GLY A 394 -8.36 10.52 -33.79
N ALA A 395 -9.68 10.67 -33.62
CA ALA A 395 -10.45 11.76 -34.24
C ALA A 395 -10.31 13.05 -33.42
N ALA A 396 -10.50 12.98 -32.10
CA ALA A 396 -10.40 14.12 -31.19
C ALA A 396 -9.04 14.84 -31.25
N ARG A 397 -7.92 14.09 -31.27
CA ARG A 397 -6.57 14.64 -31.46
C ARG A 397 -6.44 15.41 -32.78
N ARG A 398 -7.04 14.93 -33.88
CA ARG A 398 -7.01 15.62 -35.19
C ARG A 398 -7.83 16.91 -35.17
N THR A 399 -9.03 16.90 -34.59
CA THR A 399 -9.86 18.10 -34.43
C THR A 399 -9.15 19.17 -33.59
N LEU A 400 -8.54 18.78 -32.46
CA LEU A 400 -7.79 19.71 -31.61
C LEU A 400 -6.54 20.26 -32.31
N ARG A 401 -5.72 19.41 -32.96
CA ARG A 401 -4.56 19.86 -33.76
C ARG A 401 -4.97 20.86 -34.86
N GLN A 402 -6.09 20.64 -35.55
CA GLN A 402 -6.62 21.60 -36.55
C GLN A 402 -6.99 22.96 -35.94
N THR A 403 -7.54 22.99 -34.73
CA THR A 403 -7.81 24.25 -34.00
C THR A 403 -6.56 24.91 -33.40
N GLY A 404 -5.41 24.21 -33.38
CA GLY A 404 -4.21 24.67 -32.66
C GLY A 404 -4.37 24.61 -31.14
N LEU A 405 -4.99 23.54 -30.65
CA LEU A 405 -5.18 23.23 -29.23
C LEU A 405 -4.49 21.89 -28.89
N VAL A 406 -3.93 21.79 -27.69
CA VAL A 406 -3.21 20.59 -27.23
C VAL A 406 -4.22 19.62 -26.60
N THR A 407 -4.08 18.32 -26.87
CA THR A 407 -4.90 17.29 -26.20
C THR A 407 -4.22 16.86 -24.90
N ALA A 408 -4.99 16.68 -23.82
CA ALA A 408 -4.53 16.01 -22.61
C ALA A 408 -5.48 14.84 -22.28
N VAL A 409 -4.99 13.61 -22.28
CA VAL A 409 -5.79 12.39 -22.18
C VAL A 409 -5.85 11.89 -20.73
N ALA A 410 -7.06 11.60 -20.26
CA ALA A 410 -7.29 10.95 -18.98
C ALA A 410 -8.20 9.73 -19.15
N TYR A 411 -7.69 8.54 -18.87
CA TYR A 411 -8.47 7.31 -18.99
C TYR A 411 -9.45 7.11 -17.83
N VAL A 412 -10.69 6.74 -18.14
CA VAL A 412 -11.79 6.55 -17.19
C VAL A 412 -12.54 5.26 -17.53
N SER A 413 -12.94 4.47 -16.52
CA SER A 413 -13.81 3.31 -16.70
C SER A 413 -15.24 3.75 -17.02
N SER A 414 -15.73 3.39 -18.21
CA SER A 414 -17.10 3.67 -18.69
C SER A 414 -17.61 2.48 -19.52
N ASN A 415 -18.93 2.42 -19.73
CA ASN A 415 -19.58 1.39 -20.55
C ASN A 415 -19.46 1.65 -22.06
N GLU A 416 -19.04 2.85 -22.46
CA GLU A 416 -18.74 3.21 -23.86
C GLU A 416 -17.50 2.44 -24.39
N PRO A 417 -17.40 2.19 -25.70
CA PRO A 417 -16.26 1.47 -26.29
C PRO A 417 -14.90 2.13 -25.96
N GLU A 418 -13.87 1.28 -25.86
CA GLU A 418 -12.50 1.68 -25.56
C GLU A 418 -11.99 2.71 -26.58
N GLY A 419 -11.44 3.83 -26.09
CA GLY A 419 -10.92 4.91 -26.94
C GLY A 419 -11.92 6.01 -27.31
N THR A 420 -13.19 5.92 -26.89
CA THR A 420 -14.18 7.02 -27.06
C THR A 420 -14.04 8.08 -25.96
N VAL A 421 -14.17 9.37 -26.31
CA VAL A 421 -14.17 10.49 -25.35
C VAL A 421 -15.55 10.62 -24.70
N VAL A 422 -15.63 10.33 -23.40
CA VAL A 422 -16.86 10.34 -22.59
C VAL A 422 -17.19 11.76 -22.10
N ALA A 423 -16.18 12.61 -21.89
CA ALA A 423 -16.33 13.99 -21.45
C ALA A 423 -15.09 14.83 -21.79
N GLN A 424 -15.25 16.15 -21.88
CA GLN A 424 -14.13 17.08 -22.10
C GLN A 424 -14.16 18.28 -21.15
N PHE A 425 -13.00 18.86 -20.90
CA PHE A 425 -12.81 20.13 -20.18
C PHE A 425 -11.73 20.98 -20.88
N PRO A 426 -12.00 22.25 -21.25
CA PRO A 426 -13.26 22.97 -21.11
C PRO A 426 -14.44 22.39 -21.92
N THR A 427 -15.65 22.85 -21.60
CA THR A 427 -16.89 22.45 -22.29
C THR A 427 -16.85 22.83 -23.77
N PRO A 428 -17.58 22.12 -24.65
CA PRO A 428 -17.73 22.51 -26.05
C PRO A 428 -18.17 23.97 -26.19
N GLY A 429 -17.62 24.69 -27.17
CA GLY A 429 -17.94 26.10 -27.40
C GLY A 429 -17.23 27.10 -26.45
N ALA A 430 -16.46 26.64 -25.46
CA ALA A 430 -15.69 27.53 -24.60
C ALA A 430 -14.54 28.20 -25.36
N THR A 431 -14.31 29.51 -25.12
CA THR A 431 -13.22 30.26 -25.75
C THR A 431 -11.93 30.15 -24.91
N VAL A 432 -10.85 29.70 -25.52
CA VAL A 432 -9.52 29.54 -24.90
C VAL A 432 -8.43 30.22 -25.72
N LYS A 433 -7.22 30.36 -25.17
CA LYS A 433 -6.05 30.82 -25.95
C LYS A 433 -5.58 29.71 -26.89
N ARG A 434 -5.08 30.05 -28.09
CA ARG A 434 -4.37 29.09 -28.94
C ARG A 434 -3.22 28.44 -28.14
N GLY A 435 -3.03 27.13 -28.29
CA GLY A 435 -2.09 26.32 -27.49
C GLY A 435 -2.63 25.83 -26.14
N SER A 436 -3.87 26.17 -25.73
CA SER A 436 -4.43 25.66 -24.46
C SER A 436 -4.62 24.13 -24.50
N ARG A 437 -4.29 23.46 -23.38
CA ARG A 437 -4.54 22.02 -23.17
C ARG A 437 -6.04 21.77 -22.90
N VAL A 438 -6.70 21.01 -23.78
CA VAL A 438 -8.07 20.50 -23.60
C VAL A 438 -8.00 19.08 -23.08
N ARG A 439 -8.58 18.83 -21.90
CA ARG A 439 -8.59 17.52 -21.25
C ARG A 439 -9.73 16.67 -21.76
N ALA A 440 -9.42 15.56 -22.42
CA ALA A 440 -10.38 14.55 -22.88
C ALA A 440 -10.38 13.34 -21.94
N ASN A 441 -11.53 13.03 -21.33
CA ASN A 441 -11.73 11.81 -20.55
C ASN A 441 -12.09 10.66 -21.51
N VAL A 442 -11.22 9.67 -21.66
CA VAL A 442 -11.35 8.56 -22.63
C VAL A 442 -11.80 7.28 -21.94
N SER A 443 -12.78 6.57 -22.51
CA SER A 443 -13.29 5.30 -22.01
C SER A 443 -12.26 4.18 -22.11
N LEU A 444 -12.15 3.39 -21.04
CA LEU A 444 -11.43 2.12 -20.96
C LEU A 444 -12.27 0.90 -21.38
N GLY A 445 -13.56 1.10 -21.69
CA GLY A 445 -14.49 0.04 -22.05
C GLY A 445 -15.03 -0.80 -20.87
N PRO A 446 -16.09 -1.59 -21.10
CA PRO A 446 -16.74 -2.42 -20.08
C PRO A 446 -15.91 -3.65 -19.63
N LYS A 447 -14.73 -3.87 -20.23
CA LYS A 447 -13.75 -4.88 -19.82
C LYS A 447 -12.35 -4.27 -19.88
N PRO A 448 -11.93 -3.46 -18.89
CA PRO A 448 -10.67 -2.73 -18.94
C PRO A 448 -9.47 -3.68 -19.00
N LYS A 449 -8.58 -3.46 -19.98
CA LYS A 449 -7.28 -4.12 -20.08
C LYS A 449 -6.40 -3.82 -18.84
N PRO A 450 -5.41 -4.67 -18.51
CA PRO A 450 -4.47 -4.37 -17.44
C PRO A 450 -3.78 -3.02 -17.67
N GLN A 451 -3.98 -2.10 -16.73
CA GLN A 451 -3.41 -0.76 -16.76
C GLN A 451 -1.95 -0.78 -16.29
N ARG A 452 -1.09 -0.13 -17.05
CA ARG A 452 0.30 0.14 -16.67
C ARG A 452 0.44 1.60 -16.27
N ALA A 453 1.43 1.91 -15.45
CA ALA A 453 1.81 3.29 -15.18
C ALA A 453 2.67 3.77 -16.36
N VAL A 454 2.37 4.96 -16.90
CA VAL A 454 3.24 5.64 -17.86
C VAL A 454 4.52 6.06 -17.11
N PRO A 455 5.72 5.64 -17.55
CA PRO A 455 6.99 6.09 -16.97
C PRO A 455 7.14 7.62 -17.02
N ASP A 456 8.04 8.18 -16.22
CA ASP A 456 8.50 9.54 -16.49
C ASP A 456 9.62 9.52 -17.52
N VAL A 457 9.39 10.21 -18.64
CA VAL A 457 10.37 10.43 -19.72
C VAL A 457 10.56 11.92 -20.01
N THR A 458 10.06 12.82 -19.16
CA THR A 458 10.37 14.25 -19.27
C THR A 458 11.84 14.51 -18.99
N ALA A 459 12.43 15.50 -19.67
CA ALA A 459 13.87 15.82 -19.65
C ALA A 459 14.80 14.66 -20.06
N GLN A 460 14.30 13.66 -20.80
CA GLN A 460 15.11 12.65 -21.49
C GLN A 460 15.28 12.98 -22.97
N ASP A 461 16.27 12.39 -23.62
CA ASP A 461 16.40 12.41 -25.08
C ASP A 461 15.29 11.58 -25.76
N GLU A 462 14.94 11.96 -27.00
CA GLU A 462 13.93 11.30 -27.84
C GLU A 462 14.08 9.77 -27.94
N ALA A 463 15.32 9.25 -27.98
CA ALA A 463 15.58 7.83 -28.16
C ALA A 463 15.40 7.02 -26.85
N SER A 464 15.96 7.50 -25.74
CA SER A 464 15.74 6.90 -24.41
C SER A 464 14.27 6.93 -24.01
N ALA A 465 13.60 8.06 -24.23
CA ALA A 465 12.17 8.22 -23.96
C ALA A 465 11.34 7.21 -24.74
N THR A 466 11.61 7.07 -26.04
CA THR A 466 10.92 6.09 -26.90
C THR A 466 11.16 4.66 -26.41
N ALA A 467 12.41 4.27 -26.19
CA ALA A 467 12.77 2.94 -25.72
C ALA A 467 12.16 2.59 -24.34
N GLN A 468 12.06 3.56 -23.42
CA GLN A 468 11.46 3.36 -22.11
C GLN A 468 9.93 3.20 -22.19
N LEU A 469 9.25 3.95 -23.07
CA LEU A 469 7.81 3.80 -23.32
C LEU A 469 7.48 2.48 -24.02
N GLU A 470 8.25 2.07 -25.03
CA GLU A 470 8.10 0.78 -25.70
C GLU A 470 8.34 -0.39 -24.73
N THR A 471 9.40 -0.32 -23.90
CA THR A 471 9.69 -1.32 -22.86
C THR A 471 8.58 -1.41 -21.81
N ALA A 472 7.92 -0.29 -21.48
CA ALA A 472 6.75 -0.29 -20.62
C ALA A 472 5.50 -0.93 -21.27
N GLY A 473 5.49 -1.09 -22.60
CA GLY A 473 4.39 -1.67 -23.38
C GLY A 473 3.41 -0.63 -23.91
N PHE A 474 3.91 0.55 -24.29
CA PHE A 474 3.14 1.62 -24.93
C PHE A 474 3.64 1.87 -26.37
N ALA A 475 2.77 2.40 -27.22
CA ALA A 475 3.17 2.93 -28.52
C ALA A 475 3.54 4.42 -28.37
N VAL A 476 4.44 4.93 -29.20
CA VAL A 476 4.93 6.33 -29.12
C VAL A 476 4.47 7.14 -30.32
N GLU A 477 3.96 8.35 -30.09
CA GLU A 477 3.66 9.38 -31.09
C GLU A 477 4.57 10.58 -30.81
N ILE A 478 5.54 10.85 -31.67
CA ILE A 478 6.43 12.01 -31.52
C ILE A 478 5.72 13.26 -32.05
N ALA A 479 5.83 14.37 -31.33
CA ALA A 479 5.33 15.67 -31.75
C ALA A 479 6.43 16.73 -31.50
N ASP A 480 6.95 17.31 -32.56
CA ASP A 480 7.92 18.40 -32.44
C ASP A 480 7.26 19.65 -31.84
N GLN A 481 7.98 20.33 -30.94
CA GLN A 481 7.60 21.59 -30.31
C GLN A 481 8.73 22.60 -30.51
N GLU A 482 8.41 23.74 -31.13
CA GLU A 482 9.34 24.85 -31.34
C GLU A 482 9.80 25.41 -29.97
N THR A 483 11.11 25.59 -29.79
CA THR A 483 11.71 26.19 -28.58
C THR A 483 12.82 27.18 -28.93
N ASP A 484 12.99 28.18 -28.08
CA ASP A 484 14.05 29.20 -28.14
C ASP A 484 15.33 28.75 -27.40
N ASP A 485 15.31 27.64 -26.63
CA ASP A 485 16.44 27.20 -25.79
C ASP A 485 17.29 26.09 -26.46
N PRO A 486 18.60 26.33 -26.73
CA PRO A 486 19.48 25.33 -27.34
C PRO A 486 19.71 24.05 -26.53
N SER A 487 19.35 24.03 -25.24
CA SER A 487 19.45 22.83 -24.37
C SER A 487 18.20 21.94 -24.41
N GLU A 488 17.12 22.41 -25.06
CA GLU A 488 15.87 21.67 -25.25
C GLU A 488 15.81 20.89 -26.59
N ASP A 489 16.78 21.07 -27.49
CA ASP A 489 16.79 20.41 -28.81
C ASP A 489 16.95 18.88 -28.69
N GLY A 490 15.99 18.13 -29.23
CA GLY A 490 15.95 16.66 -29.12
C GLY A 490 15.55 16.11 -27.74
N VAL A 491 15.17 16.99 -26.79
CA VAL A 491 14.76 16.62 -25.43
C VAL A 491 13.24 16.62 -25.30
N VAL A 492 12.68 15.68 -24.53
CA VAL A 492 11.24 15.59 -24.25
C VAL A 492 10.83 16.63 -23.20
N LEU A 493 10.06 17.62 -23.63
CA LEU A 493 9.59 18.76 -22.82
C LEU A 493 8.28 18.45 -22.08
N ASP A 494 7.42 17.61 -22.65
CA ASP A 494 6.13 17.21 -22.08
C ASP A 494 5.71 15.82 -22.59
N GLN A 495 4.80 15.15 -21.89
CA GLN A 495 4.20 13.88 -22.36
C GLN A 495 2.70 13.75 -22.04
N ASP A 496 1.95 13.20 -22.98
CA ASP A 496 0.51 12.91 -22.88
C ASP A 496 0.20 11.42 -23.14
N PRO A 497 -0.20 10.63 -22.12
CA PRO A 497 -0.53 11.03 -20.75
C PRO A 497 0.68 11.38 -19.89
N ALA A 498 0.47 12.25 -18.91
CA ALA A 498 1.52 12.68 -17.98
C ALA A 498 2.12 11.53 -17.13
N ALA A 499 3.35 11.74 -16.66
CA ALA A 499 4.11 10.79 -15.83
C ALA A 499 3.28 10.19 -14.68
N GLY A 500 3.37 8.87 -14.50
CA GLY A 500 2.65 8.13 -13.46
C GLY A 500 1.15 7.96 -13.70
N ALA A 501 0.58 8.51 -14.78
CA ALA A 501 -0.80 8.23 -15.18
C ALA A 501 -1.00 6.74 -15.47
N ARG A 502 -2.23 6.25 -15.27
CA ARG A 502 -2.60 4.86 -15.61
C ARG A 502 -3.23 4.81 -16.99
N ALA A 503 -2.56 4.11 -17.90
CA ALA A 503 -3.01 3.91 -19.27
C ALA A 503 -3.11 2.39 -19.57
N PRO A 504 -4.01 1.95 -20.47
CA PRO A 504 -4.12 0.54 -20.82
C PRO A 504 -2.88 0.09 -21.61
N ALA A 505 -2.38 -1.11 -21.36
CA ALA A 505 -1.24 -1.66 -22.11
C ALA A 505 -1.52 -1.65 -23.63
N GLY A 506 -0.58 -1.14 -24.41
CA GLY A 506 -0.71 -0.89 -25.85
C GLY A 506 -1.29 0.46 -26.26
N SER A 507 -1.60 1.38 -25.33
CA SER A 507 -2.03 2.75 -25.69
C SER A 507 -0.89 3.60 -26.26
N THR A 508 -1.24 4.56 -27.11
CA THR A 508 -0.30 5.58 -27.61
C THR A 508 -0.04 6.66 -26.55
N VAL A 509 1.22 6.86 -26.20
CA VAL A 509 1.73 8.01 -25.45
C VAL A 509 2.34 8.99 -26.45
N THR A 510 2.03 10.27 -26.33
CA THR A 510 2.61 11.33 -27.16
C THR A 510 3.72 12.02 -26.38
N ILE A 511 4.92 12.10 -26.96
CA ILE A 511 6.03 12.87 -26.40
C ILE A 511 6.23 14.15 -27.22
N PHE A 512 6.39 15.27 -26.52
CA PHE A 512 6.64 16.57 -27.13
C PHE A 512 8.14 16.86 -27.07
N VAL A 513 8.80 16.84 -28.23
CA VAL A 513 10.27 16.96 -28.35
C VAL A 513 10.62 18.38 -28.78
N GLY A 514 11.53 19.04 -28.05
CA GLY A 514 12.02 20.36 -28.42
C GLY A 514 12.77 20.34 -29.75
N ARG A 515 12.48 21.32 -30.61
CA ARG A 515 13.24 21.62 -31.83
C ARG A 515 13.57 23.11 -31.87
N VAL A 516 14.85 23.43 -31.98
CA VAL A 516 15.31 24.82 -32.01
C VAL A 516 15.06 25.44 -33.38
N THR A 517 14.28 26.51 -33.42
CA THR A 517 14.06 27.33 -34.63
C THR A 517 15.04 28.50 -34.64
N GLY A 518 16.17 28.34 -35.34
CA GLY A 518 17.20 29.38 -35.54
C GLY A 518 17.02 30.23 -36.79
#